data_AF-A0A0F7M3D3-F1
#
_entry.id   AF-A0A0F7M3D3-F1
#
_cell.length_a   1.000
_cell.length_b   1.000
_cell.length_c   1.000
_cell.angle_alpha   90.00
_cell.angle_beta   90.00
_cell.angle_gamma   90.00
#
_symmetry.space_group_name_H-M   'P 1'
#
loop_
_entity.id
_entity.type
_entity.pdbx_description
1 polymer ?
#
loop_
_entity_poly.entity_id
_entity_poly.type
_entity_poly.pdbx_seq_one_letter_code
_entity_poly.pdbx_strand_id
1 'polypeptide(L)'
;MNDISYPHDTPPQKGEWLKVAEGVYWLQMTLPMSLDHINLYVLEDDAGWWIVDTGMKTGDTQERWQLLFDGPMAAKPVIGVICTHMHPDHVGKAGWLCDYWRAPLYMSFGEYLAARAFASIKGGALSWSTEQFYVRTGVNPEHLAAAGKKFRGFGNIVEPIPMSFQRLSEGTCLKIGGREWRVMLGSGHSPEHACLYAAEDKLLLSGDQIIPRITSNVSVMPTEPDANPLAEWFVALNKFNNEIDPDTLVLPAHNAPFYGVRPRLEYLIAHHEGHLAEIEKACKTEKCALDLLGVLFKRRLEVSQMTLAIGEAVAHLNFLVQEGRLQRRLDEQGIYRYRSLFPDAPCYFSRVESDSPLMEV
;
A
#
# COMPACT_ATOMS: atom_id res chain seq x y z
N MET A 1 -14.61 -6.91 -17.85
CA MET A 1 -14.29 -7.79 -16.70
C MET A 1 -14.13 -9.19 -17.24
N ASN A 2 -13.25 -9.99 -16.63
CA ASN A 2 -13.11 -11.44 -16.78
C ASN A 2 -11.83 -11.80 -17.55
N ASP A 3 -10.81 -12.41 -16.97
CA ASP A 3 -10.85 -13.28 -15.80
C ASP A 3 -9.65 -13.06 -14.89
N ILE A 4 -9.93 -12.51 -13.70
CA ILE A 4 -9.10 -12.81 -12.54
C ILE A 4 -9.51 -14.22 -12.11
N SER A 5 -8.56 -15.15 -12.07
CA SER A 5 -8.79 -16.52 -11.59
C SER A 5 -7.94 -16.78 -10.36
N TYR A 6 -8.47 -17.62 -9.46
CA TYR A 6 -7.84 -17.94 -8.18
C TYR A 6 -7.47 -19.43 -8.17
N PRO A 7 -6.21 -19.80 -8.43
CA PRO A 7 -5.79 -21.20 -8.38
C PRO A 7 -5.84 -21.76 -6.95
N HIS A 8 -5.82 -20.89 -5.94
CA HIS A 8 -5.95 -21.21 -4.53
C HIS A 8 -6.97 -20.25 -3.91
N ASP A 9 -8.21 -20.66 -3.75
CA ASP A 9 -9.28 -19.82 -3.18
C ASP A 9 -9.44 -19.98 -1.66
N THR A 10 -8.90 -21.06 -1.11
CA THR A 10 -9.00 -21.41 0.30
C THR A 10 -7.69 -21.03 1.01
N PRO A 11 -7.74 -20.09 1.99
CA PRO A 11 -6.54 -19.70 2.72
C PRO A 11 -6.05 -20.81 3.67
N PRO A 12 -4.74 -20.84 3.97
CA PRO A 12 -4.17 -21.79 4.94
C PRO A 12 -4.72 -21.55 6.35
N GLN A 13 -4.88 -22.62 7.12
CA GLN A 13 -5.36 -22.53 8.50
C GLN A 13 -4.28 -21.99 9.46
N LYS A 14 -4.67 -21.74 10.71
CA LYS A 14 -3.77 -21.25 11.76
C LYS A 14 -2.58 -22.21 11.93
N GLY A 15 -1.35 -21.70 11.76
CA GLY A 15 -0.13 -22.49 11.93
C GLY A 15 0.20 -23.41 10.75
N GLU A 16 -0.56 -23.33 9.65
CA GLU A 16 -0.31 -24.06 8.42
C GLU A 16 0.20 -23.12 7.32
N TRP A 17 0.77 -23.72 6.28
CA TRP A 17 1.09 -23.06 5.03
C TRP A 17 0.50 -23.82 3.84
N LEU A 18 0.33 -23.14 2.71
CA LEU A 18 -0.06 -23.75 1.44
C LEU A 18 1.04 -23.54 0.43
N LYS A 19 1.51 -24.62 -0.21
CA LYS A 19 2.45 -24.52 -1.33
C LYS A 19 1.73 -23.95 -2.55
N VAL A 20 2.12 -22.75 -2.98
CA VAL A 20 1.52 -22.04 -4.14
C VAL A 20 2.40 -22.11 -5.39
N ALA A 21 3.69 -22.37 -5.21
CA ALA A 21 4.63 -22.74 -6.26
C ALA A 21 5.77 -23.58 -5.65
N GLU A 22 6.66 -24.14 -6.48
CA GLU A 22 7.81 -24.89 -5.97
C GLU A 22 8.66 -24.01 -5.05
N GLY A 23 8.92 -24.43 -3.81
CA GLY A 23 9.63 -23.62 -2.80
C GLY A 23 8.95 -22.31 -2.38
N VAL A 24 7.67 -22.08 -2.68
CA VAL A 24 6.93 -20.86 -2.27
C VAL A 24 5.67 -21.23 -1.50
N TYR A 25 5.58 -20.75 -0.27
CA TYR A 25 4.55 -21.11 0.68
C TYR A 25 3.77 -19.87 1.14
N TRP A 26 2.45 -19.93 0.99
CA TRP A 26 1.51 -18.92 1.48
C TRP A 26 1.09 -19.25 2.91
N LEU A 27 1.09 -18.26 3.79
CA LEU A 27 0.52 -18.32 5.13
C LEU A 27 -0.31 -17.06 5.42
N GLN A 28 -1.21 -17.13 6.42
CA GLN A 28 -2.13 -16.03 6.71
C GLN A 28 -2.20 -15.69 8.21
N MET A 29 -2.08 -14.40 8.51
CA MET A 29 -2.20 -13.83 9.86
C MET A 29 -3.51 -13.05 10.00
N THR A 30 -4.07 -12.99 11.21
CA THR A 30 -5.27 -12.20 11.47
C THR A 30 -4.93 -10.74 11.74
N LEU A 31 -5.85 -9.85 11.34
CA LEU A 31 -5.77 -8.42 11.62
C LEU A 31 -7.00 -7.98 12.41
N PRO A 32 -6.85 -7.12 13.43
CA PRO A 32 -7.96 -6.61 14.24
C PRO A 32 -8.67 -5.42 13.55
N MET A 33 -8.94 -5.53 12.24
CA MET A 33 -9.45 -4.44 11.39
C MET A 33 -10.52 -4.97 10.42
N SER A 34 -11.14 -4.07 9.64
CA SER A 34 -12.11 -4.46 8.60
C SER A 34 -11.46 -5.25 7.46
N LEU A 35 -10.18 -4.97 7.20
CA LEU A 35 -9.30 -5.88 6.47
C LEU A 35 -8.74 -6.82 7.51
N ASP A 36 -9.28 -8.04 7.57
CA ASP A 36 -9.19 -8.94 8.73
C ASP A 36 -8.03 -9.95 8.65
N HIS A 37 -7.25 -9.89 7.57
CA HIS A 37 -6.12 -10.77 7.36
C HIS A 37 -5.02 -10.12 6.52
N ILE A 38 -3.79 -10.61 6.70
CA ILE A 38 -2.66 -10.39 5.80
C ILE A 38 -2.05 -11.76 5.41
N ASN A 39 -1.70 -11.89 4.15
CA ASN A 39 -0.91 -12.99 3.61
C ASN A 39 0.56 -12.67 3.73
N LEU A 40 1.31 -13.62 4.25
CA LEU A 40 2.76 -13.60 4.24
C LEU A 40 3.23 -14.77 3.38
N TYR A 41 4.49 -14.72 2.98
CA TYR A 41 5.08 -15.78 2.16
C TYR A 41 6.40 -16.25 2.76
N VAL A 42 6.65 -17.55 2.62
CA VAL A 42 7.93 -18.16 2.96
C VAL A 42 8.53 -18.75 1.68
N LEU A 43 9.79 -18.45 1.42
CA LEU A 43 10.55 -18.96 0.29
C LEU A 43 11.59 -19.96 0.80
N GLU A 44 11.63 -21.12 0.17
CA GLU A 44 12.63 -22.14 0.45
C GLU A 44 13.97 -21.78 -0.16
N ASP A 45 15.04 -21.99 0.59
CA ASP A 45 16.41 -22.00 0.12
C ASP A 45 17.12 -23.26 0.65
N ASP A 46 18.28 -23.59 0.07
CA ASP A 46 19.13 -24.68 0.55
C ASP A 46 19.60 -24.41 1.98
N ALA A 47 19.97 -23.15 2.26
CA ALA A 47 20.51 -22.74 3.55
C ALA A 47 19.44 -22.45 4.62
N GLY A 48 18.18 -22.27 4.24
CA GLY A 48 17.16 -21.80 5.17
C GLY A 48 15.83 -21.37 4.55
N TRP A 49 15.06 -20.65 5.34
CA TRP A 49 13.82 -20.00 4.93
C TRP A 49 14.02 -18.49 4.80
N TRP A 50 13.40 -17.91 3.79
CA TRP A 50 13.20 -16.47 3.70
C TRP A 50 11.75 -16.14 4.03
N ILE A 51 11.52 -15.17 4.90
CA ILE A 51 10.18 -14.65 5.22
C ILE A 51 9.94 -13.39 4.41
N VAL A 52 8.76 -13.24 3.84
CA VAL A 52 8.28 -12.03 3.15
C VAL A 52 7.05 -11.51 3.91
N ASP A 53 7.19 -10.32 4.48
CA ASP A 53 6.30 -9.66 5.44
C ASP A 53 6.06 -10.45 6.73
N THR A 54 5.56 -9.78 7.77
CA THR A 54 5.73 -10.26 9.15
C THR A 54 4.47 -10.30 10.00
N GLY A 55 3.38 -9.66 9.56
CA GLY A 55 2.17 -9.52 10.35
C GLY A 55 2.27 -8.40 11.39
N MET A 56 1.12 -8.05 11.99
CA MET A 56 1.06 -7.04 13.04
C MET A 56 1.69 -7.51 14.35
N LYS A 57 2.18 -6.55 15.15
CA LYS A 57 2.65 -6.82 16.53
C LYS A 57 1.58 -7.45 17.42
N THR A 58 0.34 -7.00 17.26
CA THR A 58 -0.83 -7.34 18.07
C THR A 58 -1.56 -8.57 17.55
N GLY A 59 -2.55 -9.06 18.31
CA GLY A 59 -3.34 -10.23 17.92
C GLY A 59 -2.60 -11.53 18.17
N ASP A 60 -2.90 -12.56 17.38
CA ASP A 60 -2.34 -13.90 17.50
C ASP A 60 -1.12 -14.14 16.58
N THR A 61 -0.59 -13.10 15.93
CA THR A 61 0.51 -13.19 14.94
C THR A 61 1.73 -13.95 15.47
N GLN A 62 2.16 -13.68 16.70
CA GLN A 62 3.35 -14.33 17.27
C GLN A 62 3.10 -15.82 17.56
N GLU A 63 1.89 -16.17 18.01
CA GLU A 63 1.50 -17.57 18.24
C GLU A 63 1.49 -18.35 16.92
N ARG A 64 0.94 -17.73 15.85
CA ARG A 64 0.95 -18.31 14.50
C ARG A 64 2.35 -18.56 13.99
N TRP A 65 3.26 -17.61 14.18
CA TRP A 65 4.67 -17.81 13.83
C TRP A 65 5.29 -18.96 14.61
N GLN A 66 5.05 -19.05 15.92
CA GLN A 66 5.58 -20.16 16.73
C GLN A 66 5.08 -21.53 16.26
N LEU A 67 3.80 -21.65 15.91
CA LEU A 67 3.23 -22.88 15.33
C LEU A 67 3.92 -23.27 14.00
N LEU A 68 4.22 -22.28 13.15
CA LEU A 68 4.94 -22.52 11.89
C LEU A 68 6.39 -22.99 12.16
N PHE A 69 7.07 -22.38 13.14
CA PHE A 69 8.42 -22.74 13.54
C PHE A 69 8.51 -24.15 14.14
N ASP A 70 7.55 -24.53 14.96
CA ASP A 70 7.49 -25.85 15.59
C ASP A 70 6.97 -26.94 14.64
N GLY A 71 6.33 -26.54 13.54
CA GLY A 71 5.78 -27.43 12.53
C GLY A 71 6.51 -27.34 11.19
N PRO A 72 5.87 -26.81 10.13
CA PRO A 72 6.39 -26.86 8.76
C PRO A 72 7.79 -26.28 8.56
N MET A 73 8.19 -25.28 9.35
CA MET A 73 9.49 -24.61 9.20
C MET A 73 10.59 -25.24 10.06
N ALA A 74 10.30 -26.25 10.89
CA ALA A 74 11.22 -26.78 11.91
C ALA A 74 12.55 -27.34 11.35
N ALA A 75 12.58 -27.70 10.06
CA ALA A 75 13.73 -28.38 9.45
C ALA A 75 14.91 -27.46 9.12
N LYS A 76 14.70 -26.14 8.97
CA LYS A 76 15.74 -25.19 8.54
C LYS A 76 15.61 -23.86 9.30
N PRO A 77 16.71 -23.10 9.49
CA PRO A 77 16.64 -21.78 10.11
C PRO A 77 16.03 -20.75 9.16
N VAL A 78 15.54 -19.62 9.70
CA VAL A 78 15.26 -18.43 8.89
C VAL A 78 16.58 -17.68 8.65
N ILE A 79 16.86 -17.34 7.39
CA ILE A 79 18.12 -16.71 6.96
C ILE A 79 17.94 -15.29 6.41
N GLY A 80 16.71 -14.84 6.23
CA GLY A 80 16.39 -13.47 5.83
C GLY A 80 14.92 -13.14 6.06
N VAL A 81 14.66 -11.89 6.45
CA VAL A 81 13.31 -11.33 6.57
C VAL A 81 13.21 -10.15 5.61
N ILE A 82 12.29 -10.23 4.67
CA ILE A 82 12.02 -9.19 3.68
C ILE A 82 10.73 -8.49 4.10
N CYS A 83 10.73 -7.16 4.18
CA CYS A 83 9.50 -6.38 4.30
C CYS A 83 9.28 -5.59 3.01
N THR A 84 8.09 -5.74 2.43
CA THR A 84 7.69 -5.04 1.21
C THR A 84 7.61 -3.54 1.45
N HIS A 85 7.00 -3.13 2.58
CA HIS A 85 6.88 -1.73 2.98
C HIS A 85 6.63 -1.55 4.49
N MET A 86 6.51 -0.29 4.91
CA MET A 86 6.51 0.12 6.32
C MET A 86 5.18 -0.04 7.08
N HIS A 87 4.08 -0.43 6.42
CA HIS A 87 2.80 -0.52 7.12
C HIS A 87 2.83 -1.59 8.23
N PRO A 88 2.08 -1.37 9.33
CA PRO A 88 2.25 -2.15 10.57
C PRO A 88 1.97 -3.64 10.44
N ASP A 89 1.14 -4.06 9.50
CA ASP A 89 0.86 -5.45 9.19
C ASP A 89 1.97 -6.11 8.37
N HIS A 90 2.82 -5.36 7.69
CA HIS A 90 3.96 -5.89 6.93
C HIS A 90 5.24 -5.91 7.77
N VAL A 91 5.54 -4.81 8.47
CA VAL A 91 6.77 -4.64 9.27
C VAL A 91 6.58 -4.96 10.75
N GLY A 92 5.34 -5.21 11.20
CA GLY A 92 4.97 -5.23 12.62
C GLY A 92 5.74 -6.20 13.49
N LYS A 93 6.15 -7.35 12.97
CA LYS A 93 6.95 -8.35 13.70
C LYS A 93 8.39 -8.47 13.18
N ALA A 94 8.82 -7.61 12.26
CA ALA A 94 10.15 -7.67 11.65
C ALA A 94 11.29 -7.67 12.68
N GLY A 95 11.23 -6.77 13.66
CA GLY A 95 12.22 -6.72 14.75
C GLY A 95 12.31 -8.02 15.53
N TRP A 96 11.17 -8.53 15.97
CA TRP A 96 11.09 -9.78 16.73
C TRP A 96 11.59 -10.99 15.93
N LEU A 97 11.19 -11.11 14.66
CA LEU A 97 11.64 -12.20 13.78
C LEU A 97 13.16 -12.16 13.56
N CYS A 98 13.71 -10.97 13.27
CA CYS A 98 15.14 -10.78 13.07
C CYS A 98 15.94 -11.13 14.34
N ASP A 99 15.47 -10.71 15.52
CA ASP A 99 16.14 -11.00 16.79
C ASP A 99 16.05 -12.48 17.17
N TYR A 100 14.88 -13.11 16.98
CA TYR A 100 14.65 -14.52 17.30
C TYR A 100 15.55 -15.44 16.46
N TRP A 101 15.60 -15.20 15.15
CA TRP A 101 16.33 -16.05 14.20
C TRP A 101 17.77 -15.61 13.93
N ARG A 102 18.17 -14.43 14.43
CA ARG A 102 19.44 -13.78 14.06
C ARG A 102 19.58 -13.59 12.54
N ALA A 103 18.46 -13.25 11.89
CA ALA A 103 18.36 -13.03 10.46
C ALA A 103 18.39 -11.52 10.12
N PRO A 104 19.03 -11.11 9.01
CA PRO A 104 18.99 -9.73 8.55
C PRO A 104 17.62 -9.33 7.98
N LEU A 105 17.26 -8.06 8.21
CA LEU A 105 16.13 -7.41 7.55
C LEU A 105 16.54 -6.91 6.17
N TYR A 106 15.70 -7.15 5.17
CA TYR A 106 15.78 -6.57 3.82
C TYR A 106 14.59 -5.66 3.60
N MET A 107 14.86 -4.43 3.17
CA MET A 107 13.84 -3.41 2.97
C MET A 107 14.38 -2.33 2.03
N SER A 108 13.52 -1.63 1.31
CA SER A 108 13.95 -0.45 0.56
C SER A 108 14.28 0.71 1.52
N PHE A 109 15.00 1.72 1.03
CA PHE A 109 15.57 2.75 1.90
C PHE A 109 14.48 3.69 2.47
N GLY A 110 13.57 4.15 1.63
CA GLY A 110 12.45 5.00 2.01
C GLY A 110 11.53 4.28 2.99
N GLU A 111 11.23 3.01 2.75
CA GLU A 111 10.40 2.22 3.65
C GLU A 111 11.07 2.00 5.01
N TYR A 112 12.35 1.63 5.03
CA TYR A 112 13.08 1.44 6.28
C TYR A 112 13.13 2.72 7.12
N LEU A 113 13.47 3.86 6.51
CA LEU A 113 13.52 5.13 7.22
C LEU A 113 12.13 5.59 7.68
N ALA A 114 11.10 5.40 6.86
CA ALA A 114 9.72 5.67 7.25
C ALA A 114 9.32 4.80 8.44
N ALA A 115 9.56 3.49 8.40
CA ALA A 115 9.27 2.58 9.51
C ALA A 115 9.98 3.00 10.80
N ARG A 116 11.28 3.37 10.73
CA ARG A 116 12.05 3.89 11.86
C ARG A 116 11.46 5.18 12.43
N ALA A 117 11.08 6.11 11.56
CA ALA A 117 10.48 7.38 11.96
C ALA A 117 9.11 7.16 12.60
N PHE A 118 8.22 6.42 11.95
CA PHE A 118 6.88 6.11 12.46
C PHE A 118 6.92 5.35 13.78
N ALA A 119 7.75 4.31 13.91
CA ALA A 119 7.89 3.56 15.15
C ALA A 119 8.32 4.43 16.35
N SER A 120 9.01 5.55 16.09
CA SER A 120 9.43 6.51 17.12
C SER A 120 8.32 7.50 17.54
N ILE A 121 7.22 7.59 16.78
CA ILE A 121 6.10 8.48 17.09
C ILE A 121 5.36 7.97 18.32
N LYS A 122 5.44 8.75 19.39
CA LYS A 122 4.69 8.52 20.64
C LYS A 122 3.26 9.02 20.50
N GLY A 123 2.33 8.39 21.21
CA GLY A 123 0.98 8.94 21.38
C GLY A 123 1.01 10.30 22.09
N GLY A 124 -0.01 11.13 21.85
CA GLY A 124 -0.09 12.48 22.44
C GLY A 124 -0.88 13.46 21.59
N ALA A 125 -0.76 14.75 21.94
CA ALA A 125 -1.32 15.82 21.12
C ALA A 125 -0.70 15.83 19.72
N LEU A 126 -1.50 16.20 18.73
CA LEU A 126 -1.03 16.34 17.36
C LEU A 126 -0.02 17.51 17.28
N SER A 127 0.94 17.43 16.35
CA SER A 127 1.77 18.60 16.06
C SER A 127 0.92 19.70 15.40
N TRP A 128 1.32 20.96 15.55
CA TRP A 128 0.63 22.08 14.89
C TRP A 128 0.52 21.89 13.36
N SER A 129 1.53 21.26 12.73
CA SER A 129 1.53 20.95 11.29
C SER A 129 0.50 19.87 10.95
N THR A 130 0.34 18.85 11.80
CA THR A 130 -0.67 17.81 11.62
C THR A 130 -2.07 18.38 11.81
N GLU A 131 -2.28 19.21 12.84
CA GLU A 131 -3.54 19.92 13.05
C GLU A 131 -3.87 20.81 11.86
N GLN A 132 -2.89 21.60 11.39
CA GLN A 132 -3.07 22.48 10.24
C GLN A 132 -3.45 21.69 8.98
N PHE A 133 -2.80 20.55 8.71
CA PHE A 133 -3.12 19.71 7.55
C PHE A 133 -4.62 19.39 7.50
N TYR A 134 -5.19 18.86 8.57
CA TYR A 134 -6.61 18.50 8.60
C TYR A 134 -7.55 19.72 8.66
N VAL A 135 -7.12 20.83 9.28
CA VAL A 135 -7.88 22.09 9.17
C VAL A 135 -7.98 22.51 7.71
N ARG A 136 -6.88 22.41 6.93
CA ARG A 136 -6.90 22.71 5.49
C ARG A 136 -7.88 21.85 4.71
N THR A 137 -8.21 20.64 5.17
CA THR A 137 -9.16 19.74 4.50
C THR A 137 -10.62 20.05 4.82
N GLY A 138 -10.90 20.97 5.75
CA GLY A 138 -12.24 21.30 6.24
C GLY A 138 -12.70 20.45 7.43
N VAL A 139 -11.83 19.61 7.99
CA VAL A 139 -12.15 18.83 9.20
C VAL A 139 -12.14 19.77 10.42
N ASN A 140 -13.16 19.66 11.28
CA ASN A 140 -13.21 20.42 12.52
C ASN A 140 -12.05 20.00 13.46
N PRO A 141 -11.17 20.92 13.88
CA PRO A 141 -10.03 20.61 14.74
C PRO A 141 -10.39 19.99 16.10
N GLU A 142 -11.59 20.26 16.64
CA GLU A 142 -12.04 19.65 17.90
C GLU A 142 -12.21 18.12 17.77
N HIS A 143 -12.65 17.63 16.61
CA HIS A 143 -12.78 16.19 16.35
C HIS A 143 -11.41 15.49 16.30
N LEU A 144 -10.38 16.19 15.80
CA LEU A 144 -9.01 15.66 15.72
C LEU A 144 -8.35 15.61 17.09
N ALA A 145 -8.54 16.63 17.92
CA ALA A 145 -8.02 16.66 19.28
C ALA A 145 -8.54 15.48 20.11
N ALA A 146 -9.81 15.09 19.91
CA ALA A 146 -10.39 13.90 20.54
C ALA A 146 -9.80 12.58 20.02
N ALA A 147 -9.52 12.49 18.72
CA ALA A 147 -8.88 11.33 18.09
C ALA A 147 -7.41 11.16 18.54
N GLY A 148 -6.64 12.26 18.56
CA GLY A 148 -5.24 12.28 18.99
C GLY A 148 -5.04 11.76 20.42
N LYS A 149 -5.96 12.08 21.35
CA LYS A 149 -5.94 11.56 22.72
C LYS A 149 -6.06 10.04 22.83
N LYS A 150 -6.64 9.37 21.82
CA LYS A 150 -6.77 7.91 21.77
C LYS A 150 -5.61 7.25 21.02
N PHE A 151 -4.86 8.01 20.22
CA PHE A 151 -3.73 7.51 19.47
C PHE A 151 -2.55 7.21 20.41
N ARG A 152 -2.21 5.93 20.54
CA ARG A 152 -1.12 5.50 21.42
C ARG A 152 0.26 5.57 20.75
N GLY A 153 0.35 5.89 19.46
CA GLY A 153 1.61 5.87 18.70
C GLY A 153 1.83 4.56 17.96
N PHE A 154 2.52 4.63 16.82
CA PHE A 154 2.81 3.47 15.97
C PHE A 154 3.69 2.42 16.67
N GLY A 155 4.58 2.82 17.58
CA GLY A 155 5.40 1.89 18.36
C GLY A 155 4.63 0.89 19.25
N ASN A 156 3.31 1.08 19.43
CA ASN A 156 2.45 0.11 20.10
C ASN A 156 1.94 -1.01 19.19
N ILE A 157 1.99 -0.83 17.88
CA ILE A 157 1.49 -1.78 16.87
C ILE A 157 2.58 -2.35 15.96
N VAL A 158 3.84 -1.93 16.17
CA VAL A 158 5.04 -2.52 15.55
C VAL A 158 6.08 -2.85 16.62
N GLU A 159 6.86 -3.90 16.41
CA GLU A 159 8.05 -4.18 17.21
C GLU A 159 9.17 -3.17 16.87
N PRO A 160 10.18 -3.00 17.75
CA PRO A 160 11.32 -2.16 17.44
C PRO A 160 11.96 -2.59 16.11
N ILE A 161 11.99 -1.69 15.14
CA ILE A 161 12.59 -1.96 13.83
C ILE A 161 14.10 -2.21 14.02
N PRO A 162 14.69 -3.24 13.38
CA PRO A 162 16.12 -3.50 13.41
C PRO A 162 16.97 -2.24 13.16
N MET A 163 18.15 -2.17 13.77
CA MET A 163 19.05 -1.00 13.66
C MET A 163 19.83 -0.96 12.35
N SER A 164 19.91 -2.09 11.65
CA SER A 164 20.52 -2.24 10.34
C SER A 164 19.58 -3.00 9.41
N PHE A 165 19.76 -2.79 8.12
CA PHE A 165 19.01 -3.47 7.07
C PHE A 165 19.90 -3.66 5.85
N GLN A 166 19.55 -4.63 5.03
CA GLN A 166 20.07 -4.83 3.68
C GLN A 166 19.16 -4.09 2.71
N ARG A 167 19.72 -3.13 1.96
CA ARG A 167 18.92 -2.28 1.09
C ARG A 167 18.43 -3.04 -0.13
N LEU A 168 17.11 -3.01 -0.34
CA LEU A 168 16.49 -3.34 -1.61
C LEU A 168 16.48 -2.09 -2.50
N SER A 169 16.79 -2.26 -3.77
CA SER A 169 16.83 -1.18 -4.78
C SER A 169 16.24 -1.69 -6.07
N GLU A 170 15.71 -0.78 -6.90
CA GLU A 170 15.15 -1.12 -8.21
C GLU A 170 16.11 -2.01 -9.01
N GLY A 171 15.60 -3.13 -9.51
CA GLY A 171 16.36 -4.05 -10.35
C GLY A 171 17.37 -4.93 -9.61
N THR A 172 17.55 -4.78 -8.29
CA THR A 172 18.37 -5.70 -7.50
C THR A 172 17.79 -7.11 -7.58
N CYS A 173 18.63 -8.10 -7.88
CA CYS A 173 18.24 -9.50 -7.98
C CYS A 173 18.67 -10.28 -6.74
N LEU A 174 17.69 -10.84 -6.02
CA LEU A 174 17.91 -11.76 -4.91
C LEU A 174 17.90 -13.19 -5.43
N LYS A 175 18.92 -13.97 -5.11
CA LYS A 175 18.96 -15.41 -5.44
C LYS A 175 18.43 -16.21 -4.26
N ILE A 176 17.23 -16.78 -4.41
CA ILE A 176 16.53 -17.51 -3.34
C ILE A 176 15.93 -18.77 -3.93
N GLY A 177 16.27 -19.93 -3.40
CA GLY A 177 15.65 -21.21 -3.80
C GLY A 177 15.84 -21.55 -5.27
N GLY A 178 17.01 -21.23 -5.83
CA GLY A 178 17.32 -21.40 -7.25
C GLY A 178 16.66 -20.39 -8.20
N ARG A 179 15.90 -19.42 -7.67
CA ARG A 179 15.24 -18.36 -8.46
C ARG A 179 15.95 -17.03 -8.34
N GLU A 180 15.85 -16.24 -9.40
CA GLU A 180 16.21 -14.83 -9.39
C GLU A 180 14.95 -13.97 -9.16
N TRP A 181 14.85 -13.38 -7.98
CA TRP A 181 13.79 -12.45 -7.61
C TRP A 181 14.26 -11.02 -7.84
N ARG A 182 13.78 -10.40 -8.91
CA ARG A 182 14.06 -9.00 -9.23
C ARG A 182 13.18 -8.10 -8.36
N VAL A 183 13.80 -7.17 -7.64
CA VAL A 183 13.10 -6.11 -6.92
C VAL A 183 12.50 -5.13 -7.91
N MET A 184 11.19 -4.95 -7.85
CA MET A 184 10.44 -3.95 -8.60
C MET A 184 9.78 -2.98 -7.62
N LEU A 185 10.30 -1.76 -7.55
CA LEU A 185 9.78 -0.74 -6.65
C LEU A 185 8.51 -0.10 -7.21
N GLY A 186 7.55 0.20 -6.36
CA GLY A 186 6.36 1.00 -6.68
C GLY A 186 6.17 2.06 -5.61
N SER A 187 5.81 3.27 -6.01
CA SER A 187 5.49 4.36 -5.07
C SER A 187 4.01 4.71 -5.16
N GLY A 188 3.55 5.58 -4.27
CA GLY A 188 2.17 6.05 -4.19
C GLY A 188 1.37 5.44 -3.04
N HIS A 189 1.36 4.11 -2.89
CA HIS A 189 0.76 3.48 -1.69
C HIS A 189 1.63 3.71 -0.45
N SER A 190 2.94 3.55 -0.62
CA SER A 190 3.97 3.82 0.38
C SER A 190 5.21 4.40 -0.32
N PRO A 191 6.21 4.93 0.42
CA PRO A 191 7.31 5.70 -0.17
C PRO A 191 8.14 4.97 -1.25
N GLU A 192 8.45 3.68 -1.06
CA GLU A 192 9.36 2.91 -1.92
C GLU A 192 9.00 1.39 -1.83
N HIS A 193 7.73 1.03 -2.05
CA HIS A 193 7.21 -0.34 -1.89
C HIS A 193 7.98 -1.35 -2.75
N ALA A 194 8.52 -2.42 -2.16
CA ALA A 194 9.26 -3.45 -2.87
C ALA A 194 8.37 -4.65 -3.25
N CYS A 195 8.10 -4.83 -4.54
CA CYS A 195 7.61 -6.10 -5.08
C CYS A 195 8.79 -6.99 -5.47
N LEU A 196 8.61 -8.32 -5.46
CA LEU A 196 9.61 -9.28 -5.92
C LEU A 196 9.06 -10.09 -7.09
N TYR A 197 9.73 -10.02 -8.24
CA TYR A 197 9.31 -10.68 -9.47
C TYR A 197 10.32 -11.73 -9.93
N ALA A 198 9.91 -12.99 -9.96
CA ALA A 198 10.66 -14.08 -10.57
C ALA A 198 10.10 -14.31 -11.98
N ALA A 199 10.75 -13.70 -12.98
CA ALA A 199 10.25 -13.66 -14.34
C ALA A 199 10.22 -15.04 -15.02
N GLU A 200 11.22 -15.88 -14.78
CA GLU A 200 11.33 -17.21 -15.39
C GLU A 200 10.18 -18.14 -14.95
N ASP A 201 9.77 -18.04 -13.69
CA ASP A 201 8.67 -18.83 -13.13
C ASP A 201 7.31 -18.11 -13.18
N LYS A 202 7.29 -16.86 -13.67
CA LYS A 202 6.11 -15.99 -13.70
C LYS A 202 5.43 -15.87 -12.31
N LEU A 203 6.22 -15.58 -11.28
CA LEU A 203 5.74 -15.34 -9.91
C LEU A 203 5.97 -13.90 -9.48
N LEU A 204 4.98 -13.29 -8.85
CA LEU A 204 5.09 -11.93 -8.30
C LEU A 204 4.58 -11.86 -6.87
N LEU A 205 5.47 -11.55 -5.93
CA LEU A 205 5.10 -11.08 -4.60
C LEU A 205 4.80 -9.58 -4.70
N SER A 206 3.52 -9.22 -4.77
CA SER A 206 3.09 -7.85 -5.08
C SER A 206 2.88 -6.96 -3.86
N GLY A 207 2.92 -7.53 -2.65
CA GLY A 207 2.55 -6.83 -1.42
C GLY A 207 1.21 -6.11 -1.57
N ASP A 208 1.20 -4.83 -1.23
CA ASP A 208 0.03 -3.97 -1.36
C ASP A 208 -0.01 -3.18 -2.67
N GLN A 209 1.00 -3.28 -3.52
CA GLN A 209 1.02 -2.54 -4.79
C GLN A 209 0.02 -3.11 -5.81
N ILE A 210 -0.27 -4.42 -5.74
CA ILE A 210 -1.29 -5.08 -6.57
C ILE A 210 -2.08 -6.09 -5.72
N ILE A 211 -3.28 -5.70 -5.30
CA ILE A 211 -4.21 -6.54 -4.53
C ILE A 211 -5.48 -6.78 -5.36
N PRO A 212 -6.08 -7.99 -5.38
CA PRO A 212 -7.34 -8.23 -6.07
C PRO A 212 -8.53 -7.80 -5.20
N ARG A 213 -9.70 -7.57 -5.83
CA ARG A 213 -11.00 -7.21 -5.19
C ARG A 213 -11.08 -5.84 -4.51
N ILE A 214 -9.99 -5.35 -3.91
CA ILE A 214 -9.90 -4.05 -3.22
C ILE A 214 -8.78 -3.20 -3.82
N THR A 215 -8.92 -1.88 -3.75
CA THR A 215 -7.86 -0.93 -4.13
C THR A 215 -6.95 -0.65 -2.95
N SER A 216 -5.66 -0.49 -3.23
CA SER A 216 -4.68 -0.03 -2.25
C SER A 216 -4.94 1.44 -1.93
N ASN A 217 -4.72 1.82 -0.67
CA ASN A 217 -4.90 3.22 -0.30
C ASN A 217 -3.74 4.07 -0.86
N VAL A 218 -4.06 5.19 -1.51
CA VAL A 218 -3.08 6.14 -2.04
C VAL A 218 -3.36 7.48 -1.37
N SER A 219 -2.60 7.82 -0.33
CA SER A 219 -2.91 8.95 0.55
C SER A 219 -1.77 9.94 0.67
N VAL A 220 -2.14 11.21 0.74
CA VAL A 220 -1.24 12.26 1.23
C VAL A 220 -1.24 12.25 2.75
N MET A 221 -0.04 12.24 3.33
CA MET A 221 0.17 12.27 4.77
C MET A 221 0.51 13.69 5.26
N PRO A 222 0.18 14.05 6.52
CA PRO A 222 0.52 15.36 7.08
C PRO A 222 2.03 15.67 7.10
N THR A 223 2.89 14.65 7.01
CA THR A 223 4.35 14.79 6.95
C THR A 223 4.84 15.35 5.62
N GLU A 224 4.05 15.21 4.55
CA GLU A 224 4.36 15.70 3.21
C GLU A 224 3.07 16.22 2.53
N PRO A 225 2.54 17.36 2.97
CA PRO A 225 1.16 17.79 2.66
C PRO A 225 0.91 18.14 1.19
N ASP A 226 1.97 18.45 0.43
CA ASP A 226 1.90 18.78 -0.99
C ASP A 226 2.36 17.60 -1.90
N ALA A 227 2.53 16.40 -1.34
CA ALA A 227 2.92 15.21 -2.09
C ALA A 227 1.94 14.87 -3.23
N ASN A 228 2.43 14.14 -4.23
CA ASN A 228 1.62 13.61 -5.33
C ASN A 228 1.75 12.08 -5.46
N PRO A 229 1.32 11.33 -4.43
CA PRO A 229 1.43 9.87 -4.43
C PRO A 229 0.58 9.24 -5.54
N LEU A 230 -0.45 9.91 -6.04
CA LEU A 230 -1.28 9.39 -7.13
C LEU A 230 -0.55 9.40 -8.48
N ALA A 231 0.30 10.40 -8.74
CA ALA A 231 1.15 10.40 -9.94
C ALA A 231 2.18 9.28 -9.87
N GLU A 232 2.82 9.10 -8.71
CA GLU A 232 3.75 8.00 -8.45
C GLU A 232 3.08 6.64 -8.61
N TRP A 233 1.85 6.51 -8.14
CA TRP A 233 1.02 5.32 -8.30
C TRP A 233 0.79 5.00 -9.78
N PHE A 234 0.37 5.97 -10.60
CA PHE A 234 0.20 5.76 -12.04
C PHE A 234 1.51 5.38 -12.74
N VAL A 235 2.63 5.99 -12.37
CA VAL A 235 3.96 5.60 -12.91
C VAL A 235 4.27 4.14 -12.57
N ALA A 236 4.05 3.74 -11.32
CA ALA A 236 4.28 2.36 -10.88
C ALA A 236 3.38 1.35 -11.61
N LEU A 237 2.08 1.62 -11.70
CA LEU A 237 1.14 0.71 -12.38
C LEU A 237 1.44 0.57 -13.88
N ASN A 238 1.78 1.67 -14.57
CA ASN A 238 2.16 1.63 -15.98
C ASN A 238 3.46 0.85 -16.19
N LYS A 239 4.46 1.04 -15.32
CA LYS A 239 5.69 0.23 -15.33
C LYS A 239 5.37 -1.25 -15.22
N PHE A 240 4.54 -1.61 -14.24
CA PHE A 240 4.18 -3.01 -13.98
C PHE A 240 3.40 -3.62 -15.14
N ASN A 241 2.51 -2.86 -15.78
CA ASN A 241 1.75 -3.33 -16.93
C ASN A 241 2.64 -3.63 -18.16
N ASN A 242 3.77 -2.93 -18.26
CA ASN A 242 4.74 -3.11 -19.34
C ASN A 242 5.73 -4.25 -19.06
N GLU A 243 6.15 -4.42 -17.80
CA GLU A 243 7.25 -5.32 -17.46
C GLU A 243 6.82 -6.71 -16.96
N ILE A 244 5.58 -6.86 -16.48
CA ILE A 244 5.10 -8.12 -15.89
C ILE A 244 4.42 -8.96 -16.97
N ASP A 245 4.78 -10.25 -17.03
CA ASP A 245 4.15 -11.20 -17.94
C ASP A 245 2.66 -11.38 -17.59
N PRO A 246 1.73 -11.32 -18.56
CA PRO A 246 0.30 -11.44 -18.29
C PRO A 246 -0.12 -12.73 -17.58
N ASP A 247 0.64 -13.82 -17.77
CA ASP A 247 0.37 -15.12 -17.16
C ASP A 247 1.00 -15.27 -15.76
N THR A 248 1.49 -14.16 -15.18
CA THR A 248 2.09 -14.16 -13.84
C THR A 248 1.07 -14.52 -12.76
N LEU A 249 1.44 -15.48 -11.91
CA LEU A 249 0.75 -15.73 -10.66
C LEU A 249 1.14 -14.64 -9.66
N VAL A 250 0.16 -13.81 -9.31
CA VAL A 250 0.30 -12.74 -8.33
C VAL A 250 0.01 -13.28 -6.94
N LEU A 251 0.92 -12.99 -6.01
CA LEU A 251 0.94 -13.35 -4.61
C LEU A 251 0.78 -12.06 -3.77
N PRO A 252 -0.47 -11.60 -3.56
CA PRO A 252 -0.76 -10.34 -2.90
C PRO A 252 -0.72 -10.46 -1.37
N ALA A 253 -0.51 -9.35 -0.68
CA ALA A 253 -0.59 -9.34 0.78
C ALA A 253 -2.02 -9.46 1.33
N HIS A 254 -3.06 -9.27 0.51
CA HIS A 254 -4.45 -9.47 0.93
C HIS A 254 -5.25 -10.22 -0.14
N ASN A 255 -6.26 -10.98 0.29
CA ASN A 255 -7.07 -11.88 -0.55
C ASN A 255 -6.26 -13.03 -1.19
N ALA A 256 -6.90 -13.92 -1.95
CA ALA A 256 -6.24 -15.08 -2.52
C ALA A 256 -5.23 -14.76 -3.65
N PRO A 257 -4.15 -15.57 -3.81
CA PRO A 257 -3.31 -15.59 -5.00
C PRO A 257 -4.11 -15.68 -6.30
N PHE A 258 -3.68 -14.99 -7.35
CA PHE A 258 -4.49 -14.86 -8.57
C PHE A 258 -3.68 -14.72 -9.86
N TYR A 259 -4.28 -15.17 -10.97
CA TYR A 259 -3.88 -14.79 -12.33
C TYR A 259 -4.75 -13.66 -12.86
N GLY A 260 -4.26 -12.93 -13.87
CA GLY A 260 -4.96 -11.79 -14.46
C GLY A 260 -4.39 -10.44 -14.00
N VAL A 261 -3.06 -10.31 -13.97
CA VAL A 261 -2.37 -9.08 -13.53
C VAL A 261 -2.69 -7.88 -14.42
N ARG A 262 -2.73 -8.06 -15.76
CA ARG A 262 -3.05 -6.98 -16.71
C ARG A 262 -4.45 -6.37 -16.50
N PRO A 263 -5.56 -7.15 -16.55
CA PRO A 263 -6.88 -6.57 -16.31
C PRO A 263 -7.01 -5.99 -14.90
N ARG A 264 -6.21 -6.47 -13.92
CA ARG A 264 -6.18 -5.85 -12.59
C ARG A 264 -5.51 -4.49 -12.58
N LEU A 265 -4.34 -4.35 -13.20
CA LEU A 265 -3.62 -3.07 -13.32
C LEU A 265 -4.45 -2.04 -14.11
N GLU A 266 -5.04 -2.45 -15.23
CA GLU A 266 -5.94 -1.61 -16.04
C GLU A 266 -7.15 -1.13 -15.22
N TYR A 267 -7.76 -2.02 -14.42
CA TYR A 267 -8.83 -1.63 -13.51
C TYR A 267 -8.35 -0.59 -12.48
N LEU A 268 -7.18 -0.78 -11.87
CA LEU A 268 -6.66 0.14 -10.85
C LEU A 268 -6.43 1.54 -11.44
N ILE A 269 -5.88 1.62 -12.65
CA ILE A 269 -5.70 2.88 -13.38
C ILE A 269 -7.07 3.53 -13.64
N ALA A 270 -7.98 2.81 -14.31
CA ALA A 270 -9.30 3.32 -14.68
C ALA A 270 -10.14 3.74 -13.46
N HIS A 271 -9.97 3.05 -12.33
CA HIS A 271 -10.63 3.41 -11.08
C HIS A 271 -10.25 4.81 -10.60
N HIS A 272 -8.96 5.13 -10.54
CA HIS A 272 -8.50 6.45 -10.13
C HIS A 272 -8.80 7.52 -11.17
N GLU A 273 -8.70 7.22 -12.47
CA GLU A 273 -9.11 8.13 -13.53
C GLU A 273 -10.59 8.53 -13.43
N GLY A 274 -11.46 7.56 -13.11
CA GLY A 274 -12.87 7.82 -12.83
C GLY A 274 -13.09 8.73 -11.61
N HIS A 275 -12.34 8.52 -10.53
CA HIS A 275 -12.40 9.38 -9.34
C HIS A 275 -11.92 10.81 -9.63
N LEU A 276 -10.83 10.96 -10.40
CA LEU A 276 -10.32 12.26 -10.83
C LEU A 276 -11.37 13.03 -11.63
N ALA A 277 -12.03 12.36 -12.59
CA ALA A 277 -13.08 12.95 -13.39
C ALA A 277 -14.29 13.41 -12.53
N GLU A 278 -14.73 12.59 -11.59
CA GLU A 278 -15.87 12.93 -10.72
C GLU A 278 -15.53 14.02 -9.69
N ILE A 279 -14.31 14.06 -9.15
CA ILE A 279 -13.85 15.16 -8.29
C ILE A 279 -13.83 16.47 -9.06
N GLU A 280 -13.24 16.47 -10.25
CA GLU A 280 -13.16 17.68 -11.05
C GLU A 280 -14.56 18.23 -11.39
N LYS A 281 -15.48 17.35 -11.77
CA LYS A 281 -16.88 17.69 -12.01
C LYS A 281 -17.57 18.25 -10.76
N ALA A 282 -17.30 17.69 -9.59
CA ALA A 282 -17.84 18.20 -8.32
C ALA A 282 -17.27 19.60 -7.98
N CYS A 283 -16.04 19.89 -8.41
CA CYS A 283 -15.35 21.17 -8.25
C CYS A 283 -15.76 22.25 -9.28
N LYS A 284 -16.86 22.08 -10.03
CA LYS A 284 -17.47 23.20 -10.79
C LYS A 284 -17.84 24.38 -9.88
N THR A 285 -18.21 24.08 -8.64
CA THR A 285 -18.31 25.03 -7.54
C THR A 285 -17.19 24.77 -6.54
N GLU A 286 -16.86 25.75 -5.70
CA GLU A 286 -15.78 25.57 -4.72
C GLU A 286 -16.11 24.46 -3.70
N LYS A 287 -15.14 23.58 -3.47
CA LYS A 287 -15.20 22.47 -2.51
C LYS A 287 -13.96 22.41 -1.65
N CYS A 288 -14.07 21.90 -0.42
CA CYS A 288 -12.93 21.42 0.34
C CYS A 288 -12.83 19.88 0.24
N ALA A 289 -11.73 19.29 0.71
CA ALA A 289 -11.54 17.84 0.64
C ALA A 289 -12.62 17.05 1.41
N LEU A 290 -13.10 17.57 2.55
CA LEU A 290 -14.19 16.95 3.31
C LEU A 290 -15.50 16.87 2.49
N ASP A 291 -15.80 17.88 1.67
CA ASP A 291 -17.00 17.89 0.81
C ASP A 291 -16.97 16.80 -0.27
N LEU A 292 -15.77 16.34 -0.62
CA LEU A 292 -15.52 15.41 -1.72
C LEU A 292 -15.47 13.94 -1.27
N LEU A 293 -15.53 13.65 0.03
CA LEU A 293 -15.56 12.27 0.51
C LEU A 293 -16.74 11.48 -0.05
N GLY A 294 -17.91 12.10 -0.21
CA GLY A 294 -19.09 11.44 -0.82
C GLY A 294 -18.97 11.21 -2.34
N VAL A 295 -18.02 11.87 -3.00
CA VAL A 295 -17.69 11.60 -4.41
C VAL A 295 -16.93 10.29 -4.49
N LEU A 296 -15.87 10.15 -3.70
CA LEU A 296 -14.96 8.99 -3.66
C LEU A 296 -15.58 7.76 -3.00
N PHE A 297 -16.31 7.95 -1.90
CA PHE A 297 -16.81 6.87 -1.07
C PHE A 297 -18.35 6.92 -1.03
N LYS A 298 -18.99 5.98 -1.73
CA LYS A 298 -20.46 5.86 -1.76
C LYS A 298 -21.06 5.24 -0.49
N ARG A 299 -20.22 4.62 0.35
CA ARG A 299 -20.61 4.02 1.63
C ARG A 299 -20.41 4.99 2.78
N ARG A 300 -21.12 4.76 3.89
CA ARG A 300 -20.89 5.48 5.14
C ARG A 300 -19.49 5.14 5.68
N LEU A 301 -18.69 6.15 5.96
CA LEU A 301 -17.37 6.01 6.56
C LEU A 301 -17.47 5.95 8.08
N GLU A 302 -16.71 5.04 8.69
CA GLU A 302 -16.50 5.03 10.13
C GLU A 302 -15.47 6.09 10.53
N VAL A 303 -15.49 6.51 11.80
CA VAL A 303 -14.53 7.51 12.32
C VAL A 303 -13.09 7.04 12.16
N SER A 304 -12.83 5.74 12.32
CA SER A 304 -11.52 5.10 12.13
C SER A 304 -10.99 5.23 10.70
N GLN A 305 -11.87 5.38 9.70
CA GLN A 305 -11.53 5.44 8.28
C GLN A 305 -11.31 6.88 7.78
N MET A 306 -11.69 7.88 8.57
CA MET A 306 -11.67 9.28 8.15
C MET A 306 -10.28 9.79 7.77
N THR A 307 -9.23 9.38 8.49
CA THR A 307 -7.85 9.79 8.18
C THR A 307 -7.42 9.31 6.80
N LEU A 308 -7.63 8.03 6.49
CA LEU A 308 -7.29 7.46 5.17
C LEU A 308 -8.14 8.06 4.06
N ALA A 309 -9.45 8.23 4.31
CA ALA A 309 -10.36 8.83 3.33
C ALA A 309 -10.00 10.28 3.00
N ILE A 310 -9.61 11.07 4.00
CA ILE A 310 -9.14 12.45 3.80
C ILE A 310 -7.81 12.47 3.07
N GLY A 311 -6.85 11.61 3.45
CA GLY A 311 -5.56 11.50 2.78
C GLY A 311 -5.71 11.16 1.29
N GLU A 312 -6.61 10.25 0.97
CA GLU A 312 -6.91 9.84 -0.41
C GLU A 312 -7.62 10.96 -1.19
N ALA A 313 -8.55 11.70 -0.57
CA ALA A 313 -9.14 12.87 -1.19
C ALA A 313 -8.10 13.95 -1.51
N VAL A 314 -7.17 14.20 -0.58
CA VAL A 314 -6.07 15.16 -0.79
C VAL A 314 -5.12 14.66 -1.88
N ALA A 315 -4.85 13.35 -2.00
CA ALA A 315 -4.03 12.81 -3.09
C ALA A 315 -4.61 13.12 -4.47
N HIS A 316 -5.91 12.90 -4.67
CA HIS A 316 -6.58 13.24 -5.93
C HIS A 316 -6.61 14.75 -6.19
N LEU A 317 -6.81 15.57 -5.14
CA LEU A 317 -6.81 17.03 -5.27
C LEU A 317 -5.42 17.58 -5.61
N ASN A 318 -4.37 17.13 -4.93
CA ASN A 318 -2.99 17.54 -5.21
C ASN A 318 -2.60 17.16 -6.64
N PHE A 319 -2.95 15.94 -7.06
CA PHE A 319 -2.75 15.49 -8.43
C PHE A 319 -3.39 16.44 -9.44
N LEU A 320 -4.69 16.74 -9.32
CA LEU A 320 -5.38 17.65 -10.25
C LEU A 320 -4.88 19.09 -10.19
N VAL A 321 -4.40 19.57 -9.03
CA VAL A 321 -3.79 20.89 -8.91
C VAL A 321 -2.46 20.94 -9.66
N GLN A 322 -1.62 19.92 -9.52
CA GLN A 322 -0.33 19.84 -10.20
C GLN A 322 -0.48 19.68 -11.73
N GLU A 323 -1.52 18.99 -12.16
CA GLU A 323 -1.92 18.89 -13.57
C GLU A 323 -2.58 20.17 -14.12
N GLY A 324 -2.71 21.23 -13.31
CA GLY A 324 -3.33 22.49 -13.73
C GLY A 324 -4.81 22.39 -14.05
N ARG A 325 -5.51 21.38 -13.51
CA ARG A 325 -6.95 21.14 -13.70
C ARG A 325 -7.79 21.82 -12.62
N LEU A 326 -7.27 21.90 -11.40
CA LEU A 326 -7.90 22.60 -10.28
C LEU A 326 -7.03 23.79 -9.83
N GLN A 327 -7.70 24.87 -9.45
CA GLN A 327 -7.10 25.94 -8.66
C GLN A 327 -7.33 25.66 -7.17
N ARG A 328 -6.27 25.81 -6.37
CA ARG A 328 -6.33 25.78 -4.89
C ARG A 328 -6.15 27.19 -4.34
N ARG A 329 -7.08 27.65 -3.51
CA ARG A 329 -6.93 28.88 -2.73
C ARG A 329 -7.18 28.63 -1.25
N LEU A 330 -6.64 29.48 -0.40
CA LEU A 330 -6.92 29.46 1.02
C LEU A 330 -8.04 30.45 1.35
N ASP A 331 -9.06 30.01 2.09
CA ASP A 331 -10.11 30.91 2.58
C ASP A 331 -9.76 31.55 3.93
N GLU A 332 -10.62 32.46 4.40
CA GLU A 332 -10.45 33.21 5.65
C GLU A 332 -10.50 32.31 6.89
N GLN A 333 -11.10 31.12 6.78
CA GLN A 333 -11.16 30.12 7.85
C GLN A 333 -9.93 29.19 7.82
N GLY A 334 -9.01 29.41 6.88
CA GLY A 334 -7.82 28.60 6.72
C GLY A 334 -8.09 27.23 6.11
N ILE A 335 -9.17 27.06 5.35
CA ILE A 335 -9.49 25.84 4.61
C ILE A 335 -9.05 26.00 3.15
N TYR A 336 -8.51 24.93 2.55
CA TYR A 336 -8.28 24.92 1.11
C TYR A 336 -9.58 24.74 0.35
N ARG A 337 -9.83 25.67 -0.58
CA ARG A 337 -10.93 25.63 -1.54
C ARG A 337 -10.39 25.30 -2.92
N TYR A 338 -11.03 24.33 -3.55
CA TYR A 338 -10.67 23.81 -4.85
C TYR A 338 -11.78 24.12 -5.85
N ARG A 339 -11.40 24.59 -7.03
CA ARG A 339 -12.31 24.88 -8.14
C ARG A 339 -11.71 24.41 -9.45
N SER A 340 -12.51 23.80 -10.32
CA SER A 340 -12.08 23.43 -11.67
C SER A 340 -11.77 24.66 -12.50
N LEU A 341 -10.63 24.62 -13.17
CA LEU A 341 -10.21 25.60 -14.18
C LEU A 341 -10.91 25.36 -15.53
N PHE A 342 -11.54 24.20 -15.70
CA PHE A 342 -12.24 23.78 -16.92
C PHE A 342 -13.66 23.27 -16.62
N PRO A 343 -14.54 24.08 -16.01
CA PRO A 343 -15.84 23.62 -15.51
C PRO A 343 -16.79 23.13 -16.61
N ASP A 344 -16.57 23.53 -17.87
CA ASP A 344 -17.41 23.20 -19.02
C ASP A 344 -16.70 22.30 -20.04
N ALA A 345 -15.42 21.96 -19.80
CA ALA A 345 -14.70 21.02 -20.65
C ALA A 345 -15.04 19.56 -20.26
N PRO A 346 -14.78 18.60 -21.15
CA PRO A 346 -14.81 17.21 -20.76
C PRO A 346 -13.84 16.96 -19.59
N CYS A 347 -14.25 16.15 -18.62
CA CYS A 347 -13.44 15.87 -17.43
C CYS A 347 -12.12 15.19 -17.81
N TYR A 348 -11.15 15.24 -16.90
CA TYR A 348 -9.75 14.82 -17.01
C TYR A 348 -9.44 13.58 -17.89
N PHE A 349 -10.37 12.63 -18.06
CA PHE A 349 -10.24 11.52 -19.00
C PHE A 349 -11.52 11.09 -19.73
N SER A 350 -12.30 12.01 -20.30
CA SER A 350 -13.39 11.59 -21.21
C SER A 350 -12.90 10.97 -22.55
N ARG A 351 -11.63 10.56 -22.68
CA ARG A 351 -11.13 9.80 -23.84
C ARG A 351 -11.46 8.31 -23.70
N VAL A 352 -12.75 8.01 -23.68
CA VAL A 352 -13.25 6.73 -24.18
C VAL A 352 -14.40 7.10 -25.10
N GLU A 353 -14.27 6.76 -26.38
CA GLU A 353 -15.06 7.19 -27.54
C GLU A 353 -14.60 8.49 -28.24
N SER A 354 -13.48 8.42 -28.95
CA SER A 354 -13.43 8.76 -30.38
C SER A 354 -12.03 8.54 -30.95
N ASP A 355 -12.02 7.93 -32.13
CA ASP A 355 -10.84 7.65 -32.95
C ASP A 355 -10.00 8.89 -33.29
N SER A 356 -8.72 8.62 -33.56
CA SER A 356 -7.80 9.33 -34.49
C SER A 356 -6.86 10.41 -33.90
N PRO A 357 -5.74 10.73 -34.59
CA PRO A 357 -4.40 10.33 -34.15
C PRO A 357 -3.56 11.52 -33.69
N LEU A 358 -2.43 11.17 -33.08
CA LEU A 358 -1.25 11.99 -32.83
C LEU A 358 -1.14 13.22 -33.76
N MET A 359 -1.07 14.41 -33.17
CA MET A 359 -0.35 15.53 -33.77
C MET A 359 0.86 15.84 -32.90
N GLU A 360 2.02 15.57 -33.49
CA GLU A 360 3.30 16.21 -33.20
C GLU A 360 3.14 17.74 -33.20
N VAL A 361 3.72 18.42 -32.19
CA VAL A 361 4.78 19.45 -32.35
C VAL A 361 5.62 19.45 -31.09
#